data_AF-A0A2T2SVB6-F1
#
_entry.id   AF-A0A2T2SVB6-F1
#
_cell.length_a   1.000
_cell.length_b   1.000
_cell.length_c   1.000
_cell.angle_alpha   90.00
_cell.angle_beta   90.00
_cell.angle_gamma   90.00
#
_symmetry.space_group_name_H-M   'P 1'
#
loop_
_entity.id
_entity.type
_entity.pdbx_description
1 polymer ?
#
loop_
_entity_poly.entity_id
_entity_poly.type
_entity_poly.pdbx_seq_one_letter_code
_entity_poly.pdbx_strand_id
1 'polypeptide(L)'
;MPTIDVTSSIDAGVEEGDRTVLRIGLGSLSLRWVAEHYDVEPGRQFCDRQVQGPFPHWEHTHQFDPADEEGATLTDRIEYEPPGGALGQQVVPWLEDELRRQFTYRHRVTRRDLSLHRRYNPDDRSLTIAVSGTSGLLGSQLVPFLTTGGHTVKHLTRSGPTSDDEILWDPRTDRVEAGKLEGVDAVIHLAGENVFGPWTPAKKQRIYSSRADGTRLLAEALADLDDPPEVLVSSSAVGYYGDHGTDRITEESEPRNAGFLSGGAQPVLSLDHAR
;
A
#
# COMPACT_ATOMS: atom_id res chain seq x y z
N MET A 1 -14.51 11.43 -6.00
CA MET A 1 -13.19 12.03 -5.71
C MET A 1 -12.26 11.67 -6.84
N PRO A 2 -11.42 12.59 -7.33
CA PRO A 2 -10.36 12.20 -8.24
C PRO A 2 -9.39 11.27 -7.49
N THR A 3 -9.17 10.07 -8.01
CA THR A 3 -8.09 9.20 -7.54
C THR A 3 -6.82 9.69 -8.21
N ILE A 4 -5.80 10.02 -7.43
CA ILE A 4 -4.47 10.31 -7.97
C ILE A 4 -3.75 8.97 -8.04
N ASP A 5 -3.64 8.40 -9.23
CA ASP A 5 -2.89 7.19 -9.48
C ASP A 5 -1.51 7.59 -10.01
N VAL A 6 -0.49 7.48 -9.16
CA VAL A 6 0.91 7.63 -9.59
C VAL A 6 1.26 6.43 -10.45
N THR A 7 1.22 6.58 -11.77
CA THR A 7 1.35 5.44 -12.69
C THR A 7 2.79 5.23 -13.18
N SER A 8 3.69 6.18 -12.94
CA SER A 8 5.11 6.07 -13.28
C SER A 8 5.91 7.27 -12.76
N SER A 9 6.88 7.08 -11.86
CA SER A 9 8.00 8.02 -11.74
C SER A 9 9.01 7.71 -12.84
N ILE A 10 9.54 8.74 -13.51
CA ILE A 10 10.75 8.61 -14.34
C ILE A 10 11.84 9.17 -13.43
N ASP A 11 12.74 8.30 -12.99
CA ASP A 11 13.75 8.58 -11.94
C ASP A 11 13.08 8.78 -10.57
N ALA A 12 12.95 7.68 -9.83
CA ALA A 12 12.24 7.58 -8.55
C ALA A 12 13.04 8.14 -7.35
N GLY A 13 13.75 9.25 -7.57
CA GLY A 13 14.58 9.92 -6.58
C GLY A 13 14.04 11.28 -6.17
N VAL A 14 14.81 11.95 -5.32
CA VAL A 14 14.64 13.36 -4.95
C VAL A 14 15.87 14.14 -5.43
N GLU A 15 16.43 13.76 -6.57
CA GLU A 15 17.60 14.41 -7.14
C GLU A 15 17.22 15.61 -8.00
N GLU A 16 18.17 16.53 -8.20
CA GLU A 16 17.95 17.72 -9.02
C GLU A 16 17.60 17.33 -10.46
N GLY A 17 16.44 17.78 -10.93
CA GLY A 17 15.93 17.49 -12.28
C GLY A 17 15.11 16.20 -12.41
N ASP A 18 14.97 15.39 -11.35
CA ASP A 18 14.11 14.20 -11.35
C ASP A 18 12.67 14.56 -11.70
N ARG A 19 11.98 13.67 -12.44
CA ARG A 19 10.64 13.97 -12.98
C ARG A 19 9.59 12.93 -12.60
N THR A 20 8.66 13.35 -11.76
CA THR A 20 7.51 12.53 -11.41
C THR A 20 6.34 12.75 -12.37
N VAL A 21 5.80 11.67 -12.93
CA VAL A 21 4.60 11.70 -13.78
C VAL A 21 3.41 11.12 -13.04
N LEU A 22 2.50 12.00 -12.62
CA LEU A 22 1.25 11.66 -11.96
C LEU A 22 0.13 11.53 -13.00
N ARG A 23 -0.77 10.56 -12.85
CA ARG A 23 -2.06 10.56 -13.56
C ARG A 23 -3.17 10.84 -12.56
N ILE A 24 -3.88 11.94 -12.76
CA ILE A 24 -5.05 12.28 -11.95
C ILE A 24 -6.29 11.78 -12.68
N GLY A 25 -7.03 10.86 -12.06
CA GLY A 25 -8.34 10.43 -12.55
C GLY A 25 -9.39 11.50 -12.29
N LEU A 26 -10.03 12.00 -13.35
CA LEU A 26 -11.16 12.94 -13.32
C LEU A 26 -12.42 12.21 -13.82
N GLY A 27 -12.88 11.21 -13.07
CA GLY A 27 -13.97 10.33 -13.49
C GLY A 27 -13.53 9.43 -14.66
N SER A 28 -14.15 9.58 -15.83
CA SER A 28 -13.79 8.85 -17.05
C SER A 28 -12.60 9.43 -17.82
N LEU A 29 -12.10 10.60 -17.42
CA LEU A 29 -10.93 11.24 -18.00
C LEU A 29 -9.71 11.06 -17.10
N SER A 30 -8.52 11.09 -17.68
CA SER A 30 -7.27 11.18 -16.92
C SER A 30 -6.47 12.39 -17.36
N LEU A 31 -5.90 13.11 -16.40
CA LEU A 31 -5.01 14.23 -16.62
C LEU A 31 -3.59 13.80 -16.30
N ARG A 32 -2.66 14.04 -17.22
CA ARG A 32 -1.23 13.85 -16.98
C ARG A 32 -0.65 15.10 -16.33
N TRP A 33 -0.04 14.93 -15.16
CA TRP A 33 0.72 15.96 -14.46
C TRP A 33 2.19 15.53 -14.37
N VAL A 34 3.09 16.30 -14.95
CA VAL A 34 4.54 16.15 -14.83
C VAL A 34 5.07 17.21 -13.87
N ALA A 35 5.70 16.77 -12.78
CA ALA A 35 6.43 17.60 -11.84
C ALA A 35 7.93 17.34 -11.99
N GLU A 36 8.75 18.37 -11.78
CA GLU A 36 10.21 18.28 -11.79
C GLU A 36 10.75 18.78 -10.45
N HIS A 37 11.66 18.02 -9.87
CA HIS A 37 12.38 18.38 -8.64
C HIS A 37 13.49 19.38 -8.96
N TYR A 38 13.61 20.43 -8.16
CA TYR A 38 14.65 21.44 -8.25
C TYR A 38 14.96 22.05 -6.89
N ASP A 39 16.05 22.82 -6.80
CA ASP A 39 16.50 23.44 -5.55
C ASP A 39 16.66 22.40 -4.42
N VAL A 40 17.28 21.27 -4.79
CA VAL A 40 17.49 20.13 -3.90
C VAL A 40 18.69 20.37 -3.00
N GLU A 41 18.42 20.41 -1.70
CA GLU A 41 19.43 20.38 -0.65
C GLU A 41 19.27 19.07 0.15
N PRO A 42 20.17 18.08 -0.01
CA PRO A 42 20.03 16.78 0.63
C PRO A 42 19.80 16.87 2.15
N GLY A 43 18.69 16.27 2.61
CA GLY A 43 18.28 16.27 4.02
C GLY A 43 17.72 17.59 4.55
N ARG A 44 17.56 18.60 3.68
CA ARG A 44 17.09 19.95 4.06
C ARG A 44 15.91 20.42 3.24
N GLN A 45 15.95 20.25 1.92
CA GLN A 45 14.93 20.80 1.04
C GLN A 45 14.86 20.05 -0.29
N PHE A 46 13.67 20.05 -0.87
CA PHE A 46 13.52 19.98 -2.32
C PHE A 46 12.25 20.73 -2.73
N CYS A 47 12.20 21.21 -3.97
CA CYS A 47 11.03 21.86 -4.54
C CYS A 47 10.50 21.09 -5.75
N ASP A 48 9.18 20.98 -5.88
CA ASP A 48 8.52 20.44 -7.07
C ASP A 48 7.90 21.58 -7.85
N ARG A 49 8.26 21.73 -9.13
CA ARG A 49 7.53 22.62 -10.05
C ARG A 49 6.73 21.82 -11.06
N GLN A 50 5.55 22.32 -11.42
CA GLN A 50 4.80 21.73 -12.52
C GLN A 50 5.45 22.08 -13.87
N VAL A 51 5.83 21.06 -14.64
CA VAL A 51 6.25 21.19 -16.04
C VAL A 51 5.04 21.08 -16.98
N GLN A 52 4.11 20.19 -16.66
CA GLN A 52 2.86 20.01 -17.38
C GLN A 52 1.77 19.65 -16.38
N GLY A 53 0.62 20.31 -16.41
CA GLY A 53 -0.48 19.96 -15.52
C GLY A 53 -1.62 20.98 -15.56
N PRO A 54 -2.54 20.92 -14.58
CA PRO A 54 -3.76 21.72 -14.62
C PRO A 54 -3.53 23.19 -14.29
N PHE A 55 -2.45 23.55 -13.60
CA PHE A 55 -2.22 24.91 -13.11
C PHE A 55 -1.43 25.77 -14.13
N PRO A 56 -1.69 27.08 -14.27
CA PRO A 56 -0.77 27.98 -14.97
C PRO A 56 0.60 28.04 -14.30
N HIS A 57 0.63 28.03 -12.97
CA HIS A 57 1.82 28.01 -12.13
C HIS A 57 1.56 27.14 -10.91
N TRP A 58 2.54 26.31 -10.57
CA TRP A 58 2.54 25.47 -9.37
C TRP A 58 3.98 25.18 -8.96
N GLU A 59 4.30 25.55 -7.74
CA GLU A 59 5.54 25.25 -7.04
C GLU A 59 5.21 24.76 -5.64
N HIS A 60 5.94 23.75 -5.19
CA HIS A 60 5.76 23.14 -3.89
C HIS A 60 7.10 22.88 -3.23
N THR A 61 7.42 23.64 -2.20
CA THR A 61 8.67 23.51 -1.42
C THR A 61 8.43 22.62 -0.21
N HIS A 62 9.27 21.60 -0.05
CA HIS A 62 9.33 20.74 1.13
C HIS A 62 10.59 21.09 1.90
N GLN A 63 10.46 21.59 3.12
CA GLN A 63 11.58 21.98 3.97
C GLN A 63 11.63 21.13 5.24
N PHE A 64 12.83 20.69 5.62
CA PHE A 64 13.11 19.82 6.75
C PHE A 64 14.06 20.53 7.72
N ASP A 65 13.50 21.09 8.79
CA ASP A 65 14.26 21.79 9.82
C ASP A 65 14.43 20.91 11.06
N PRO A 66 15.66 20.75 11.61
CA PRO A 66 15.87 20.05 12.87
C PRO A 66 15.04 20.71 13.98
N ALA A 67 14.22 19.92 14.65
CA ALA A 67 13.48 20.36 15.84
C ALA A 67 14.30 20.10 17.11
N ASP A 68 15.01 18.97 17.14
CA ASP A 68 15.93 18.53 18.19
C ASP A 68 16.93 17.50 17.61
N GLU A 69 17.68 16.78 18.45
CA GLU A 69 18.67 15.78 18.00
C GLU A 69 18.04 14.58 17.28
N GLU A 70 16.74 14.32 17.47
CA GLU A 70 16.07 13.10 17.02
C GLU A 70 14.81 13.37 16.18
N GLY A 71 14.52 14.63 15.88
CA GLY A 71 13.27 15.08 15.29
C GLY A 71 13.45 16.24 14.31
N ALA A 72 12.52 16.33 13.37
CA ALA A 72 12.48 17.40 12.38
C ALA A 72 11.06 17.94 12.21
N THR A 73 10.97 19.21 11.82
CA THR A 73 9.76 19.86 11.34
C THR A 73 9.76 19.81 9.82
N LEU A 74 8.73 19.17 9.25
CA LEU A 74 8.43 19.24 7.82
C LEU A 74 7.48 20.41 7.57
N THR A 75 7.92 21.37 6.77
CA THR A 75 7.10 22.49 6.31
C THR A 75 6.89 22.38 4.81
N ASP A 76 5.62 22.30 4.40
CA ASP A 76 5.21 22.35 3.00
C ASP A 76 4.70 23.75 2.67
N ARG A 77 5.26 24.36 1.62
CA ARG A 77 4.83 25.66 1.08
C ARG A 77 4.42 25.49 -0.37
N ILE A 78 3.18 25.86 -0.68
CA ILE A 78 2.64 25.78 -2.04
C ILE A 78 2.44 27.19 -2.58
N GLU A 79 3.00 27.45 -3.74
CA GLU A 79 2.75 28.65 -4.53
C GLU A 79 2.05 28.22 -5.83
N TYR A 80 0.87 28.77 -6.10
CA TYR A 80 0.11 28.36 -7.28
C TYR A 80 -0.77 29.48 -7.82
N GLU A 81 -1.08 29.39 -9.11
CA GLU A 81 -2.14 30.16 -9.75
C GLU A 81 -3.33 29.25 -10.06
N PRO A 82 -4.58 29.64 -9.74
CA PRO A 82 -5.73 28.79 -10.00
C PRO A 82 -6.01 28.64 -11.50
N PRO A 83 -6.43 27.43 -11.96
CA PRO A 83 -6.83 27.23 -13.34
C PRO A 83 -8.09 28.04 -13.70
N GLY A 84 -8.22 28.47 -14.96
CA GLY A 84 -9.45 29.10 -15.48
C GLY A 84 -9.49 30.63 -15.42
N GLY A 85 -8.37 31.31 -15.14
CA GLY A 85 -8.28 32.77 -15.20
C GLY A 85 -9.24 33.48 -14.23
N ALA A 86 -9.88 34.58 -14.67
CA ALA A 86 -10.78 35.36 -13.82
C ALA A 86 -11.98 34.56 -13.27
N LEU A 87 -12.44 33.53 -13.98
CA LEU A 87 -13.50 32.63 -13.51
C LEU A 87 -12.99 31.59 -12.50
N GLY A 88 -11.69 31.26 -12.56
CA GLY A 88 -11.02 30.37 -11.62
C GLY A 88 -10.99 30.89 -10.18
N GLN A 89 -11.08 32.21 -9.99
CA GLN A 89 -11.08 32.84 -8.65
C GLN A 89 -12.27 32.41 -7.80
N GLN A 90 -13.39 32.03 -8.41
CA GLN A 90 -14.59 31.60 -7.67
C GLN A 90 -14.44 30.21 -7.04
N VAL A 91 -13.54 29.37 -7.58
CA VAL A 91 -13.29 28.02 -7.03
C VAL A 91 -12.09 27.96 -6.09
N VAL A 92 -11.35 29.07 -5.91
CA VAL A 92 -10.18 29.15 -5.04
C VAL A 92 -10.47 28.69 -3.61
N PRO A 93 -11.54 29.13 -2.92
CA PRO A 93 -11.78 28.68 -1.55
C PRO A 93 -11.97 27.16 -1.43
N TRP A 94 -12.69 26.57 -2.38
CA TRP A 94 -12.86 25.11 -2.45
C TRP A 94 -11.52 24.40 -2.73
N LEU A 95 -10.72 24.94 -3.64
CA LEU A 95 -9.39 24.41 -3.96
C LEU A 95 -8.45 24.50 -2.76
N GLU A 96 -8.44 25.60 -2.02
CA GLU A 96 -7.66 25.74 -0.80
C GLU A 96 -8.07 24.72 0.27
N ASP A 97 -9.37 24.50 0.46
CA ASP A 97 -9.88 23.50 1.41
C ASP A 97 -9.51 22.07 0.98
N GLU A 98 -9.54 21.80 -0.32
CA GLU A 98 -9.07 20.56 -0.91
C GLU A 98 -7.58 20.34 -0.65
N LEU A 99 -6.74 21.34 -0.95
CA LEU A 99 -5.30 21.31 -0.70
C LEU A 99 -5.01 21.11 0.79
N ARG A 100 -5.63 21.90 1.67
CA ARG A 100 -5.50 21.75 3.13
C ARG A 100 -5.81 20.32 3.57
N ARG A 101 -6.89 19.73 3.06
CA ARG A 101 -7.26 18.35 3.40
C ARG A 101 -6.23 17.34 2.92
N GLN A 102 -5.74 17.47 1.68
CA GLN A 102 -4.71 16.57 1.12
C GLN A 102 -3.40 16.66 1.91
N PHE A 103 -2.93 17.87 2.21
CA PHE A 103 -1.69 18.07 2.98
C PHE A 103 -1.82 17.64 4.44
N THR A 104 -2.96 17.90 5.08
CA THR A 104 -3.25 17.37 6.42
C THR A 104 -3.19 15.84 6.44
N TYR A 105 -3.76 15.20 5.41
CA TYR A 105 -3.69 13.74 5.26
C TYR A 105 -2.25 13.27 5.08
N ARG A 106 -1.49 13.88 4.16
CA ARG A 106 -0.07 13.56 3.90
C ARG A 106 0.77 13.67 5.16
N HIS A 107 0.73 14.81 5.87
CA HIS A 107 1.47 15.00 7.13
C HIS A 107 1.11 13.97 8.19
N ARG A 108 -0.18 13.64 8.32
CA ARG A 108 -0.63 12.63 9.28
C ARG A 108 -0.08 11.24 8.94
N VAL A 109 -0.09 10.86 7.67
CA VAL A 109 0.44 9.57 7.19
C VAL A 109 1.96 9.53 7.39
N THR A 110 2.69 10.51 6.88
CA THR A 110 4.16 10.61 7.03
C THR A 110 4.58 10.52 8.49
N ARG A 111 3.97 11.32 9.38
CA ARG A 111 4.30 11.28 10.81
C ARG A 111 3.97 9.93 11.45
N ARG A 112 2.82 9.33 11.10
CA ARG A 112 2.43 8.01 11.60
C ARG A 112 3.43 6.95 11.15
N ASP A 113 3.76 6.92 9.88
CA ASP A 113 4.58 5.87 9.30
C ASP A 113 6.02 5.94 9.82
N LEU A 114 6.61 7.14 9.88
CA LEU A 114 7.91 7.36 10.55
C LEU A 114 7.91 6.90 12.01
N SER A 115 6.83 7.18 12.76
CA SER A 115 6.72 6.74 14.15
C SER A 115 6.62 5.22 14.28
N LEU A 116 5.97 4.55 13.32
CA LEU A 116 5.82 3.09 13.30
C LEU A 116 7.13 2.42 12.90
N HIS A 117 7.84 2.94 11.90
CA HIS A 117 9.17 2.46 11.52
C HIS A 117 10.13 2.57 12.69
N ARG A 118 10.22 3.73 13.33
CA ARG A 118 11.09 3.90 14.51
C ARG A 118 10.72 2.98 15.67
N ARG A 119 9.43 2.68 15.86
CA ARG A 119 8.96 1.81 16.95
C ARG A 119 9.24 0.33 16.68
N TYR A 120 9.06 -0.14 15.45
CA TYR A 120 9.09 -1.57 15.11
C TYR A 120 10.35 -2.00 14.35
N ASN A 121 11.12 -1.05 13.83
CA ASN A 121 12.40 -1.25 13.15
C ASN A 121 13.42 -0.18 13.57
N PRO A 122 13.79 -0.07 14.87
CA PRO A 122 14.68 0.99 15.35
C PRO A 122 16.10 0.89 14.79
N ASP A 123 16.49 -0.26 14.27
CA ASP A 123 17.82 -0.54 13.70
C ASP A 123 17.84 -0.42 12.16
N ASP A 124 16.78 0.13 11.55
CA ASP A 124 16.63 0.34 10.11
C ASP A 124 16.98 -0.89 9.26
N ARG A 125 16.59 -2.09 9.72
CA ARG A 125 16.85 -3.34 8.99
C ARG A 125 16.07 -3.34 7.68
N SER A 126 16.76 -3.66 6.59
CA SER A 126 16.12 -3.94 5.30
C SER A 126 15.76 -5.42 5.23
N LEU A 127 14.55 -5.71 4.77
CA LEU A 127 14.04 -7.06 4.56
C LEU A 127 13.48 -7.16 3.15
N THR A 128 13.56 -8.33 2.54
CA THR A 128 12.83 -8.70 1.33
C THR A 128 11.52 -9.38 1.74
N ILE A 129 10.39 -8.79 1.36
CA ILE A 129 9.06 -9.23 1.79
C ILE A 129 8.20 -9.51 0.55
N ALA A 130 7.71 -10.74 0.40
CA ALA A 130 6.76 -11.07 -0.67
C ALA A 130 5.32 -10.80 -0.21
N VAL A 131 4.55 -10.04 -1.00
CA VAL A 131 3.19 -9.61 -0.62
C VAL A 131 2.20 -9.99 -1.72
N SER A 132 1.12 -10.70 -1.35
CA SER A 132 -0.02 -10.94 -2.25
C SER A 132 -1.11 -9.88 -2.04
N GLY A 133 -1.96 -9.66 -3.06
CA GLY A 133 -3.06 -8.69 -2.93
C GLY A 133 -2.61 -7.23 -2.88
N THR A 134 -1.45 -6.92 -3.47
CA THR A 134 -0.81 -5.58 -3.47
C THR A 134 -1.66 -4.47 -4.07
N SER A 135 -2.51 -4.79 -5.06
CA SER A 135 -3.47 -3.84 -5.64
C SER A 135 -4.78 -3.70 -4.85
N GLY A 136 -4.96 -4.48 -3.79
CA GLY A 136 -6.13 -4.42 -2.92
C GLY A 136 -6.09 -3.27 -1.91
N LEU A 137 -7.18 -3.08 -1.17
CA LEU A 137 -7.34 -2.00 -0.18
C LEU A 137 -6.21 -1.94 0.87
N LEU A 138 -5.79 -3.11 1.37
CA LEU A 138 -4.72 -3.20 2.37
C LEU A 138 -3.33 -3.15 1.71
N GLY A 139 -3.16 -3.89 0.61
CA GLY A 139 -1.90 -3.94 -0.13
C GLY A 139 -1.45 -2.57 -0.62
N SER A 140 -2.37 -1.75 -1.12
CA SER A 140 -2.06 -0.40 -1.65
C SER A 140 -1.63 0.60 -0.58
N GLN A 141 -1.78 0.27 0.71
CA GLN A 141 -1.27 1.05 1.83
C GLN A 141 -0.05 0.39 2.46
N LEU A 142 -0.02 -0.94 2.51
CA LEU A 142 1.07 -1.70 3.12
C LEU A 142 2.36 -1.64 2.29
N VAL A 143 2.28 -1.74 0.95
CA VAL A 143 3.47 -1.73 0.10
C VAL A 143 4.22 -0.40 0.20
N PRO A 144 3.57 0.79 0.08
CA PRO A 144 4.24 2.06 0.31
C PRO A 144 4.84 2.15 1.72
N PHE A 145 4.10 1.74 2.75
CA PHE A 145 4.61 1.75 4.13
C PHE A 145 5.90 0.91 4.27
N LEU A 146 5.91 -0.34 3.78
CA LEU A 146 7.09 -1.20 3.87
C LEU A 146 8.28 -0.64 3.08
N THR A 147 8.04 -0.17 1.86
CA THR A 147 9.10 0.38 0.99
C THR A 147 9.70 1.67 1.56
N THR A 148 8.88 2.58 2.11
CA THR A 148 9.39 3.78 2.81
C THR A 148 10.11 3.47 4.11
N GLY A 149 9.89 2.27 4.68
CA GLY A 149 10.64 1.75 5.81
C GLY A 149 11.99 1.12 5.46
N GLY A 150 12.37 1.13 4.17
CA GLY A 150 13.63 0.56 3.69
C GLY A 150 13.56 -0.92 3.30
N HIS A 151 12.37 -1.54 3.29
CA HIS A 151 12.21 -2.93 2.86
C HIS A 151 12.06 -3.04 1.34
N THR A 152 12.56 -4.13 0.77
CA THR A 152 12.29 -4.52 -0.62
C THR A 152 11.01 -5.34 -0.66
N VAL A 153 10.05 -4.97 -1.51
CA VAL A 153 8.78 -5.69 -1.61
C VAL A 153 8.68 -6.40 -2.95
N LYS A 154 8.51 -7.74 -2.92
CA LYS A 154 8.18 -8.55 -4.09
C LYS A 154 6.66 -8.74 -4.19
N HIS A 155 6.08 -8.57 -5.36
CA HIS A 155 4.64 -8.66 -5.58
C HIS A 155 4.24 -10.06 -6.03
N LEU A 156 3.40 -10.75 -5.25
CA LEU A 156 2.77 -12.01 -5.64
C LEU A 156 1.55 -11.73 -6.51
N THR A 157 1.64 -12.08 -7.80
CA THR A 157 0.62 -11.75 -8.81
C THR A 157 -0.02 -13.01 -9.40
N ARG A 158 -1.32 -12.90 -9.73
CA ARG A 158 -2.11 -14.00 -10.35
C ARG A 158 -2.07 -13.98 -11.88
N SER A 159 -1.55 -12.92 -12.46
CA SER A 159 -1.38 -12.68 -13.88
C SER A 159 0.11 -12.51 -14.09
N GLY A 160 0.68 -13.22 -15.08
CA GLY A 160 2.12 -13.40 -15.25
C GLY A 160 2.97 -12.14 -15.00
N PRO A 161 4.20 -12.31 -14.48
CA PRO A 161 5.02 -11.21 -14.01
C PRO A 161 5.39 -10.27 -15.17
N THR A 162 5.33 -8.98 -14.89
CA THR A 162 5.64 -7.87 -15.81
C THR A 162 6.93 -7.15 -15.43
N SER A 163 7.52 -7.48 -14.28
CA SER A 163 8.82 -7.00 -13.79
C SER A 163 9.53 -8.06 -12.95
N ASP A 164 10.79 -7.80 -12.61
CA ASP A 164 11.61 -8.68 -11.76
C ASP A 164 11.13 -8.72 -10.30
N ASP A 165 10.45 -7.67 -9.85
CA ASP A 165 9.82 -7.60 -8.52
C ASP A 165 8.51 -8.42 -8.45
N GLU A 166 8.02 -8.96 -9.56
CA GLU A 166 6.82 -9.80 -9.60
C GLU A 166 7.15 -11.30 -9.57
N ILE A 167 6.44 -12.01 -8.69
CA ILE A 167 6.48 -13.46 -8.56
C ILE A 167 5.10 -14.01 -8.93
N LEU A 168 5.06 -14.93 -9.90
CA LEU A 168 3.83 -15.62 -10.24
C LEU A 168 3.37 -16.49 -9.07
N TRP A 169 2.13 -16.27 -8.65
CA TRP A 169 1.36 -17.13 -7.76
C TRP A 169 -0.08 -17.15 -8.28
N ASP A 170 -0.48 -18.22 -8.97
CA ASP A 170 -1.82 -18.37 -9.53
C ASP A 170 -2.50 -19.66 -9.06
N PRO A 171 -3.36 -19.57 -8.02
CA PRO A 171 -4.13 -20.69 -7.50
C PRO A 171 -5.09 -21.32 -8.51
N ARG A 172 -5.44 -20.60 -9.59
CA ARG A 172 -6.36 -21.13 -10.62
C ARG A 172 -5.66 -22.11 -11.56
N THR A 173 -4.35 -22.00 -11.68
CA THR A 173 -3.54 -22.85 -12.54
C THR A 173 -2.57 -23.73 -11.74
N ASP A 174 -2.61 -23.65 -10.41
CA ASP A 174 -1.73 -24.38 -9.49
C ASP A 174 -0.24 -24.11 -9.77
N ARG A 175 0.09 -22.85 -10.06
CA ARG A 175 1.44 -22.44 -10.44
C ARG A 175 2.01 -21.41 -9.47
N VAL A 176 3.25 -21.65 -9.05
CA VAL A 176 4.06 -20.71 -8.26
C VAL A 176 5.48 -20.70 -8.80
N GLU A 177 6.10 -19.53 -8.94
CA GLU A 177 7.54 -19.38 -9.16
C GLU A 177 8.30 -19.55 -7.83
N ALA A 178 8.23 -20.75 -7.24
CA ALA A 178 8.76 -21.02 -5.90
C ALA A 178 10.23 -20.62 -5.72
N GLY A 179 11.08 -20.86 -6.73
CA GLY A 179 12.49 -20.46 -6.68
C GLY A 179 12.75 -18.95 -6.53
N LYS A 180 11.76 -18.07 -6.79
CA LYS A 180 11.89 -16.62 -6.52
C LYS A 180 11.58 -16.25 -5.05
N LEU A 181 11.04 -17.20 -4.28
CA LEU A 181 10.73 -17.09 -2.85
C LEU A 181 11.88 -17.55 -1.95
N GLU A 182 12.87 -18.26 -2.50
CA GLU A 182 14.10 -18.62 -1.78
C GLU A 182 14.79 -17.38 -1.21
N GLY A 183 15.16 -17.43 0.07
CA GLY A 183 15.84 -16.35 0.79
C GLY A 183 15.03 -15.07 0.96
N VAL A 184 13.71 -15.09 0.73
CA VAL A 184 12.81 -14.00 1.13
C VAL A 184 12.64 -14.06 2.64
N ASP A 185 12.73 -12.94 3.35
CA ASP A 185 12.67 -12.93 4.82
C ASP A 185 11.24 -13.22 5.34
N ALA A 186 10.22 -12.71 4.65
CA ALA A 186 8.83 -12.82 5.09
C ALA A 186 7.83 -12.85 3.93
N VAL A 187 6.68 -13.50 4.14
CA VAL A 187 5.56 -13.51 3.20
C VAL A 187 4.30 -12.97 3.86
N ILE A 188 3.62 -12.04 3.21
CA ILE A 188 2.33 -11.47 3.66
C ILE A 188 1.25 -11.78 2.64
N HIS A 189 0.27 -12.59 3.05
CA HIS A 189 -0.79 -13.09 2.20
C HIS A 189 -2.11 -12.33 2.40
N LEU A 190 -2.38 -11.32 1.55
CA LEU A 190 -3.59 -10.48 1.60
C LEU A 190 -4.58 -10.75 0.46
N ALA A 191 -4.21 -11.61 -0.50
CA ALA A 191 -5.06 -11.90 -1.65
C ALA A 191 -6.35 -12.64 -1.23
N GLY A 192 -7.48 -12.19 -1.77
CA GLY A 192 -8.76 -12.84 -1.58
C GLY A 192 -9.88 -12.17 -2.36
N GLU A 193 -10.95 -12.89 -2.64
CA GLU A 193 -12.16 -12.32 -3.23
C GLU A 193 -12.83 -11.35 -2.24
N ASN A 194 -13.25 -10.19 -2.75
CA ASN A 194 -13.96 -9.20 -1.93
C ASN A 194 -15.30 -9.74 -1.43
N VAL A 195 -15.65 -9.37 -0.20
CA VAL A 195 -16.91 -9.79 0.43
C VAL A 195 -18.07 -8.82 0.18
N PHE A 196 -17.85 -7.73 -0.58
CA PHE A 196 -18.87 -6.69 -0.79
C PHE A 196 -19.98 -7.12 -1.78
N GLY A 197 -21.23 -6.75 -1.52
CA GLY A 197 -22.37 -7.05 -2.39
C GLY A 197 -23.03 -8.41 -2.14
N PRO A 198 -24.01 -8.82 -2.96
CA PRO A 198 -24.86 -9.99 -2.69
C PRO A 198 -24.09 -11.32 -2.68
N TRP A 199 -24.30 -12.13 -1.65
CA TRP A 199 -23.66 -13.45 -1.52
C TRP A 199 -24.48 -14.57 -2.14
N THR A 200 -24.48 -14.60 -3.47
CA THR A 200 -24.98 -15.76 -4.22
C THR A 200 -24.15 -17.00 -3.90
N PRO A 201 -24.68 -18.23 -4.09
CA PRO A 201 -23.90 -19.45 -3.92
C PRO A 201 -22.57 -19.45 -4.69
N ALA A 202 -22.59 -18.93 -5.92
CA ALA A 202 -21.38 -18.77 -6.74
C ALA A 202 -20.37 -17.78 -6.13
N LYS A 203 -20.84 -16.65 -5.55
CA LYS A 203 -19.94 -15.71 -4.87
C LYS A 203 -19.35 -16.33 -3.61
N LYS A 204 -20.16 -17.03 -2.82
CA LYS A 204 -19.71 -17.78 -1.64
C LYS A 204 -18.59 -18.76 -2.02
N GLN A 205 -18.78 -19.57 -3.06
CA GLN A 205 -17.75 -20.49 -3.52
C GLN A 205 -16.44 -19.77 -3.87
N ARG A 206 -16.49 -18.65 -4.60
CA ARG A 206 -15.30 -17.86 -4.92
C ARG A 206 -14.61 -17.26 -3.69
N ILE A 207 -15.38 -16.79 -2.72
CA ILE A 207 -14.86 -16.28 -1.44
C ILE A 207 -14.08 -17.38 -0.72
N TYR A 208 -14.64 -18.59 -0.64
CA TYR A 208 -13.98 -19.73 -0.01
C TYR A 208 -12.73 -20.17 -0.79
N SER A 209 -12.87 -20.46 -2.09
CA SER A 209 -11.78 -20.99 -2.92
C SER A 209 -10.62 -20.00 -3.02
N SER A 210 -10.89 -18.69 -3.14
CA SER A 210 -9.85 -17.66 -3.19
C SER A 210 -8.98 -17.59 -1.92
N ARG A 211 -9.49 -18.09 -0.78
CA ARG A 211 -8.76 -18.13 0.49
C ARG A 211 -8.10 -19.49 0.70
N ALA A 212 -8.87 -20.56 0.58
CA ALA A 212 -8.39 -21.92 0.84
C ALA A 212 -7.33 -22.34 -0.18
N ASP A 213 -7.64 -22.28 -1.48
CA ASP A 213 -6.72 -22.73 -2.53
C ASP A 213 -5.49 -21.84 -2.61
N GLY A 214 -5.70 -20.53 -2.40
CA GLY A 214 -4.64 -19.55 -2.43
C GLY A 214 -3.60 -19.72 -1.33
N THR A 215 -4.09 -19.87 -0.10
CA THR A 215 -3.23 -20.08 1.07
C THR A 215 -2.56 -21.44 1.00
N ARG A 216 -3.30 -22.49 0.62
CA ARG A 216 -2.75 -23.86 0.47
C ARG A 216 -1.59 -23.89 -0.51
N LEU A 217 -1.80 -23.40 -1.74
CA LEU A 217 -0.77 -23.41 -2.78
C LEU A 217 0.49 -22.65 -2.34
N LEU A 218 0.33 -21.50 -1.69
CA LEU A 218 1.47 -20.73 -1.20
C LEU A 218 2.19 -21.46 -0.06
N ALA A 219 1.46 -21.99 0.92
CA ALA A 219 2.05 -22.70 2.05
C ALA A 219 2.79 -23.97 1.62
N GLU A 220 2.22 -24.76 0.71
CA GLU A 220 2.89 -25.94 0.13
C GLU A 220 4.17 -25.52 -0.61
N ALA A 221 4.11 -24.49 -1.46
CA ALA A 221 5.29 -24.01 -2.19
C ALA A 221 6.39 -23.49 -1.27
N LEU A 222 6.04 -22.87 -0.13
CA LEU A 222 7.02 -22.39 0.86
C LEU A 222 7.63 -23.53 1.68
N ALA A 223 6.88 -24.60 1.97
CA ALA A 223 7.36 -25.75 2.72
C ALA A 223 8.38 -26.61 1.95
N ASP A 224 8.37 -26.51 0.62
CA ASP A 224 9.26 -27.25 -0.28
C ASP A 224 10.56 -26.49 -0.62
N LEU A 225 10.78 -25.28 -0.04
CA LEU A 225 11.97 -24.47 -0.28
C LEU A 225 13.19 -24.98 0.52
N ASP A 226 14.39 -24.74 -0.02
CA ASP A 226 15.64 -25.04 0.68
C ASP A 226 15.95 -23.97 1.76
N ASP A 227 15.63 -22.70 1.48
CA ASP A 227 15.77 -21.54 2.37
C ASP A 227 14.42 -20.79 2.49
N PRO A 228 13.45 -21.35 3.25
CA PRO A 228 12.11 -20.80 3.36
C PRO A 228 12.08 -19.49 4.18
N PRO A 229 11.10 -18.61 3.92
CA PRO A 229 10.90 -17.40 4.72
C PRO A 229 10.62 -17.72 6.18
N GLU A 230 11.15 -16.92 7.11
CA GLU A 230 10.99 -17.14 8.55
C GLU A 230 9.52 -17.07 9.01
N VAL A 231 8.69 -16.32 8.26
CA VAL A 231 7.30 -16.07 8.64
C VAL A 231 6.37 -15.97 7.44
N LEU A 232 5.21 -16.62 7.57
CA LEU A 232 4.03 -16.39 6.73
C LEU A 232 2.94 -15.69 7.55
N VAL A 233 2.60 -14.45 7.17
CA VAL A 233 1.47 -13.71 7.74
C VAL A 233 0.27 -13.84 6.81
N SER A 234 -0.72 -14.64 7.20
CA SER A 234 -1.94 -14.80 6.40
C SER A 234 -3.08 -13.95 6.92
N SER A 235 -3.72 -13.20 6.02
CA SER A 235 -4.94 -12.46 6.34
C SER A 235 -6.08 -13.41 6.69
N SER A 236 -6.87 -13.01 7.70
CA SER A 236 -8.09 -13.68 8.10
C SER A 236 -9.19 -12.65 8.40
N ALA A 237 -10.30 -13.06 9.01
CA ALA A 237 -11.41 -12.19 9.37
C ALA A 237 -12.09 -12.62 10.68
N VAL A 238 -12.62 -11.63 11.39
CA VAL A 238 -13.45 -11.81 12.60
C VAL A 238 -14.69 -12.70 12.36
N GLY A 239 -15.06 -12.90 11.10
CA GLY A 239 -16.11 -13.85 10.71
C GLY A 239 -15.83 -15.30 11.13
N TYR A 240 -14.59 -15.65 11.48
CA TYR A 240 -14.24 -16.91 12.13
C TYR A 240 -15.08 -17.14 13.39
N TYR A 241 -15.14 -16.15 14.28
CA TYR A 241 -15.81 -16.24 15.57
C TYR A 241 -17.34 -16.29 15.45
N GLY A 242 -17.90 -15.79 14.35
CA GLY A 242 -19.34 -15.71 14.17
C GLY A 242 -20.02 -14.67 15.08
N ASP A 243 -21.32 -14.82 15.33
CA ASP A 243 -22.11 -13.83 16.07
C ASP A 243 -22.10 -14.10 17.58
N HIS A 244 -21.42 -13.21 18.31
CA HIS A 244 -21.30 -13.20 19.76
C HIS A 244 -22.18 -12.10 20.43
N GLY A 245 -23.05 -11.43 19.67
CA GLY A 245 -23.89 -10.35 20.19
C GLY A 245 -23.05 -9.21 20.77
N THR A 246 -23.22 -8.94 22.07
CA THR A 246 -22.49 -7.88 22.79
C THR A 246 -21.30 -8.39 23.60
N ASP A 247 -21.02 -9.68 23.55
CA ASP A 247 -19.93 -10.27 24.32
C ASP A 247 -18.58 -9.73 23.80
N ARG A 248 -17.66 -9.48 24.73
CA ARG A 248 -16.27 -9.21 24.36
C ARG A 248 -15.62 -10.51 23.90
N ILE A 249 -15.05 -10.49 22.71
CA ILE A 249 -14.28 -11.61 22.14
C ILE A 249 -12.80 -11.25 22.05
N THR A 250 -11.96 -12.27 22.12
CA THR A 250 -10.51 -12.25 21.97
C THR A 250 -10.09 -13.31 20.96
N GLU A 251 -8.81 -13.35 20.63
CA GLU A 251 -8.22 -14.32 19.72
C GLU A 251 -8.39 -15.77 20.21
N GLU A 252 -8.50 -15.95 21.53
CA GLU A 252 -8.73 -17.22 22.22
C GLU A 252 -10.21 -17.64 22.28
N SER A 253 -11.13 -16.81 21.78
CA SER A 253 -12.56 -17.11 21.84
C SER A 253 -12.95 -18.21 20.86
N GLU A 254 -13.76 -19.16 21.33
CA GLU A 254 -14.32 -20.20 20.46
C GLU A 254 -15.39 -19.64 19.52
N PRO A 255 -15.48 -20.12 18.27
CA PRO A 255 -16.49 -19.67 17.33
C PRO A 255 -17.91 -20.09 17.75
N ARG A 256 -18.87 -19.17 17.61
CA ARG A 256 -20.31 -19.40 17.85
C ARG A 256 -21.12 -19.14 16.58
N ASN A 257 -22.22 -19.88 16.42
CA ASN A 257 -23.19 -19.65 15.35
C ASN A 257 -22.52 -19.54 13.97
N ALA A 258 -21.84 -20.61 13.56
CA ALA A 258 -21.03 -20.70 12.33
C ALA A 258 -21.82 -20.30 11.07
N GLY A 259 -21.78 -19.01 10.76
CA GLY A 259 -22.25 -18.47 9.48
C GLY A 259 -21.27 -18.81 8.36
N PHE A 260 -21.61 -18.53 7.10
CA PHE A 260 -20.76 -18.86 5.94
C PHE A 260 -19.29 -18.39 6.06
N LEU A 261 -19.03 -17.26 6.74
CA LEU A 261 -17.67 -16.74 6.92
C LEU A 261 -16.81 -17.54 7.91
N SER A 262 -17.42 -18.27 8.83
CA SER A 262 -16.68 -19.05 9.83
C SER A 262 -15.86 -20.18 9.21
N GLY A 263 -16.34 -20.76 8.10
CA GLY A 263 -15.63 -21.84 7.39
C GLY A 263 -14.50 -21.37 6.48
N GLY A 264 -14.43 -20.08 6.13
CA GLY A 264 -13.41 -19.52 5.24
C GLY A 264 -12.38 -18.62 5.92
N ALA A 265 -12.48 -18.44 7.24
CA ALA A 265 -11.55 -17.68 8.05
C ALA A 265 -10.81 -18.63 8.99
N GLN A 266 -9.53 -18.35 9.24
CA GLN A 266 -8.72 -19.00 10.27
C GLN A 266 -8.70 -18.10 11.53
N PRO A 267 -8.19 -18.54 12.69
CA PRO A 267 -7.99 -17.65 13.83
C PRO A 267 -7.22 -16.38 13.40
N VAL A 268 -7.56 -15.24 13.99
CA VAL A 268 -6.86 -13.97 13.72
C VAL A 268 -5.47 -14.10 14.37
N LEU A 269 -4.45 -14.32 13.54
CA LEU A 269 -3.04 -14.68 13.84
C LEU A 269 -2.77 -16.20 13.75
N SER A 270 -2.38 -16.66 12.57
CA SER A 270 -1.44 -17.79 12.47
C SER A 270 -0.06 -17.21 12.14
N LEU A 271 0.80 -17.10 13.14
CA LEU A 271 2.24 -17.03 12.93
C LEU A 271 2.73 -18.46 12.79
N ASP A 272 2.47 -19.06 11.64
CA ASP A 272 3.14 -20.32 11.31
C ASP A 272 4.61 -19.96 11.06
N HIS A 273 5.46 -20.31 12.01
CA HIS A 273 6.90 -20.33 11.77
C HIS A 273 7.09 -21.42 10.72
N ALA A 274 7.43 -21.03 9.49
CA ALA A 274 7.91 -22.02 8.53
C ALA A 274 9.17 -22.63 9.17
N ARG A 275 9.16 -23.95 9.34
CA ARG A 275 10.27 -24.69 9.94
C ARG A 275 10.98 -25.48 8.87
#